data_AF-A0A7V8TV05-F1
#
_entry.id   AF-A0A7V8TV05-F1
#
_cell.length_a   1.000
_cell.length_b   1.000
_cell.length_c   1.000
_cell.angle_alpha   90.00
_cell.angle_beta   90.00
_cell.angle_gamma   90.00
#
_symmetry.space_group_name_H-M   'P 1'
#
loop_
_entity.id
_entity.type
_entity.pdbx_description
1 polymer ?
#
loop_
_entity_poly.entity_id
_entity_poly.type
_entity_poly.pdbx_seq_one_letter_code
_entity_poly.pdbx_strand_id
1 'polypeptide(L)'
;KLAPQRLTAAERRRATGVTKLAITAAGQAMGDAPAAEVPAVFASSEGDLTTTDALCRTMTAEPPWASPMRFHNAVHNAAVGYWSIAEGVQANTTSVCAWDASFAAGLLEAASQIAADGVAECLLVAYDEPAPEPLYSQRPLANPCAVALRLAAGRGLSLEYAPRPAEAETVMADAALEALRCSNPAARALPLLAALARGEGRARIVCPGGQVVLAVGGR
;
A
#
# COMPACT_ATOMS: atom_id res chain seq x y z
N LYS A 1 18.85 6.06 3.57
CA LYS A 1 18.27 5.73 2.25
C LYS A 1 17.93 4.25 2.24
N LEU A 2 16.72 3.86 1.84
CA LEU A 2 16.30 2.46 1.77
C LEU A 2 17.08 1.71 0.68
N ALA A 3 17.48 0.48 0.97
CA ALA A 3 18.20 -0.41 0.07
C ALA A 3 17.52 -1.78 0.08
N PRO A 4 16.36 -1.95 -0.59
CA PRO A 4 15.66 -3.23 -0.60
C PRO A 4 16.57 -4.31 -1.19
N GLN A 5 16.81 -5.37 -0.40
CA GLN A 5 17.71 -6.46 -0.77
C GLN A 5 17.16 -7.29 -1.95
N ARG A 6 15.84 -7.29 -2.10
CA ARG A 6 15.05 -7.95 -3.15
C ARG A 6 15.34 -7.41 -4.56
N LEU A 7 15.67 -6.12 -4.69
CA LEU A 7 16.02 -5.52 -5.99
C LEU A 7 17.50 -5.75 -6.33
N THR A 8 17.83 -6.01 -7.60
CA THR A 8 19.22 -5.97 -8.09
C THR A 8 19.83 -4.57 -7.96
N ALA A 9 21.16 -4.47 -8.06
CA ALA A 9 21.83 -3.17 -8.05
C ALA A 9 21.35 -2.23 -9.18
N ALA A 10 21.01 -2.78 -10.34
CA ALA A 10 20.48 -2.00 -11.46
C ALA A 10 19.07 -1.47 -11.17
N GLU A 11 18.18 -2.31 -10.66
CA GLU A 11 16.81 -1.93 -10.29
C GLU A 11 16.81 -0.92 -9.16
N ARG A 12 17.65 -1.11 -8.12
CA ARG A 12 17.79 -0.13 -7.03
C ARG A 12 18.22 1.25 -7.50
N ARG A 13 18.98 1.37 -8.59
CA ARG A 13 19.34 2.67 -9.16
C ARG A 13 18.19 3.32 -9.92
N ARG A 14 17.28 2.53 -10.49
CA ARG A 14 16.15 3.00 -11.31
C ARG A 14 14.87 3.25 -10.50
N ALA A 15 14.67 2.52 -9.40
CA ALA A 15 13.52 2.65 -8.53
C ALA A 15 13.57 3.96 -7.70
N THR A 16 12.39 4.56 -7.50
CA THR A 16 12.24 5.80 -6.73
C THR A 16 12.19 5.56 -5.22
N GLY A 17 12.04 6.64 -4.44
CA GLY A 17 11.94 6.57 -2.98
C GLY A 17 10.74 5.73 -2.54
N VAL A 18 9.55 6.11 -3.00
CA VAL A 18 8.30 5.41 -2.72
C VAL A 18 8.31 3.94 -3.17
N THR A 19 8.87 3.64 -4.36
CA THR A 19 8.99 2.24 -4.83
C THR A 19 9.89 1.42 -3.90
N LYS A 20 11.02 1.98 -3.46
CA LYS A 20 11.90 1.29 -2.51
C LYS A 20 11.23 1.07 -1.17
N LEU A 21 10.43 2.04 -0.71
CA LEU A 21 9.64 1.92 0.51
C LEU A 21 8.63 0.77 0.43
N ALA A 22 7.84 0.72 -0.63
CA ALA A 22 6.87 -0.35 -0.86
C ALA A 22 7.54 -1.74 -0.92
N ILE A 23 8.63 -1.87 -1.69
CA ILE A 23 9.35 -3.15 -1.85
C ILE A 23 10.06 -3.58 -0.57
N THR A 24 10.56 -2.64 0.24
CA THR A 24 11.10 -2.98 1.56
C THR A 24 10.01 -3.57 2.46
N ALA A 25 8.83 -2.97 2.53
CA ALA A 25 7.71 -3.51 3.31
C ALA A 25 7.24 -4.87 2.78
N ALA A 26 7.09 -5.01 1.45
CA ALA A 26 6.74 -6.26 0.79
C ALA A 26 7.71 -7.39 1.15
N GLY A 27 9.02 -7.15 1.04
CA GLY A 27 10.04 -8.13 1.40
C GLY A 27 10.03 -8.50 2.88
N GLN A 28 9.73 -7.55 3.78
CA GLN A 28 9.58 -7.83 5.21
C GLN A 28 8.37 -8.73 5.50
N ALA A 29 7.22 -8.48 4.85
CA ALA A 29 6.03 -9.29 5.04
C ALA A 29 6.17 -10.70 4.45
N MET A 30 6.89 -10.85 3.35
CA MET A 30 7.16 -12.17 2.74
C MET A 30 8.19 -12.99 3.51
N GLY A 31 9.11 -12.36 4.25
CA GLY A 31 10.21 -13.08 4.89
C GLY A 31 11.02 -13.84 3.84
N ASP A 32 11.30 -15.12 4.06
CA ASP A 32 11.96 -16.00 3.08
C ASP A 32 11.00 -16.78 2.16
N ALA A 33 9.68 -16.54 2.28
CA ALA A 33 8.70 -17.26 1.48
C ALA A 33 8.82 -16.93 -0.02
N PRO A 34 8.60 -17.90 -0.91
CA PRO A 34 8.62 -17.67 -2.35
C PRO A 34 7.44 -16.76 -2.73
N ALA A 35 7.72 -15.73 -3.52
CA ALA A 35 6.71 -14.77 -3.97
C ALA A 35 6.18 -15.04 -5.40
N ALA A 36 6.83 -15.93 -6.17
CA ALA A 36 6.51 -16.18 -7.58
C ALA A 36 5.03 -16.49 -7.84
N GLU A 37 4.39 -17.26 -6.94
CA GLU A 37 3.01 -17.73 -7.07
C GLU A 37 2.04 -16.98 -6.13
N VAL A 38 2.48 -15.91 -5.48
CA VAL A 38 1.66 -15.15 -4.52
C VAL A 38 1.11 -13.89 -5.20
N PRO A 39 -0.21 -13.80 -5.43
CA PRO A 39 -0.83 -12.58 -5.92
C PRO A 39 -0.49 -11.38 -5.04
N ALA A 40 -0.40 -10.20 -5.64
CA ALA A 40 -0.03 -8.99 -4.92
C ALA A 40 -0.94 -7.79 -5.24
N VAL A 41 -1.35 -7.07 -4.21
CA VAL A 41 -2.15 -5.85 -4.28
C VAL A 41 -1.33 -4.71 -3.71
N PHE A 42 -1.04 -3.71 -4.55
CA PHE A 42 -0.30 -2.52 -4.16
C PHE A 42 -1.25 -1.32 -4.13
N ALA A 43 -1.59 -0.89 -2.92
CA ALA A 43 -2.46 0.24 -2.66
C ALA A 43 -1.65 1.50 -2.36
N SER A 44 -1.94 2.58 -3.08
CA SER A 44 -1.38 3.90 -2.78
C SER A 44 -2.45 4.94 -3.01
N SER A 45 -2.45 6.01 -2.23
CA SER A 45 -3.35 7.12 -2.47
C SER A 45 -2.87 8.00 -3.59
N GLU A 46 -1.56 8.20 -3.74
CA GLU A 46 -0.98 9.23 -4.60
C GLU A 46 0.03 8.68 -5.61
N GLY A 47 0.49 7.44 -5.44
CA GLY A 47 1.58 6.87 -6.22
C GLY A 47 2.88 7.66 -6.03
N ASP A 48 3.61 7.91 -7.13
CA ASP A 48 4.84 8.69 -7.11
C ASP A 48 4.62 10.12 -7.63
N LEU A 49 4.16 11.00 -6.73
CA LEU A 49 3.96 12.41 -7.05
C LEU A 49 5.27 13.18 -7.28
N THR A 50 6.40 12.72 -6.73
CA THR A 50 7.71 13.32 -7.00
C THR A 50 8.10 13.13 -8.46
N THR A 51 7.90 11.93 -8.99
CA THR A 51 8.13 11.61 -10.40
C THR A 51 7.12 12.32 -11.30
N THR A 52 5.85 12.35 -10.90
CA THR A 52 4.77 13.01 -11.65
C THR A 52 4.99 14.52 -11.76
N ASP A 53 5.26 15.22 -10.66
CA ASP A 53 5.57 16.67 -10.68
C ASP A 53 6.76 16.98 -11.59
N ALA A 54 7.85 16.23 -11.45
CA ALA A 54 9.03 16.45 -12.27
C ALA A 54 8.78 16.17 -13.76
N LEU A 55 7.91 15.21 -14.09
CA LEU A 55 7.49 14.98 -15.47
C LEU A 55 6.68 16.16 -16.01
N CYS A 56 5.70 16.66 -15.25
CA CYS A 56 4.92 17.85 -15.60
C CYS A 56 5.82 19.08 -15.84
N ARG A 57 6.79 19.34 -14.97
CA ARG A 57 7.77 20.42 -15.15
C ARG A 57 8.66 20.24 -16.39
N THR A 58 9.00 18.99 -16.72
CA THR A 58 9.76 18.69 -17.95
C THR A 58 8.95 19.04 -19.19
N MET A 59 7.63 18.83 -19.16
CA MET A 59 6.73 19.16 -20.26
C MET A 59 6.57 20.67 -20.47
N THR A 60 6.90 21.50 -19.47
CA THR A 60 6.91 22.96 -19.61
C THR A 60 8.24 23.53 -20.10
N ALA A 61 9.28 22.70 -20.27
CA ALA A 61 10.59 23.12 -20.75
C ALA A 61 10.71 23.06 -22.28
N GLU A 62 11.70 23.78 -22.84
CA GLU A 62 12.02 23.75 -24.27
C GLU A 62 13.45 23.22 -24.50
N PRO A 63 13.65 22.07 -25.17
CA PRO A 63 12.62 21.13 -25.63
C PRO A 63 12.07 20.24 -24.49
N PRO A 64 10.83 19.75 -24.57
CA PRO A 64 10.20 18.94 -23.52
C PRO A 64 10.64 17.47 -23.61
N TRP A 65 11.88 17.18 -23.24
CA TRP A 65 12.44 15.83 -23.32
C TRP A 65 12.25 15.05 -22.02
N ALA A 66 11.20 14.23 -21.98
CA ALA A 66 10.98 13.30 -20.89
C ALA A 66 11.94 12.10 -20.94
N SER A 67 12.62 11.81 -19.83
CA SER A 67 13.42 10.59 -19.70
C SER A 67 12.50 9.34 -19.73
N PRO A 68 12.79 8.33 -20.58
CA PRO A 68 12.01 7.08 -20.60
C PRO A 68 11.94 6.39 -19.24
N MET A 69 13.02 6.44 -18.47
CA MET A 69 13.06 5.87 -17.11
C MET A 69 12.14 6.62 -16.15
N ARG A 70 12.08 7.95 -16.27
CA ARG A 70 11.19 8.78 -15.44
C ARG A 70 9.73 8.53 -15.80
N PHE A 71 9.41 8.42 -17.09
CA PHE A 71 8.07 8.06 -17.55
C PHE A 71 7.63 6.69 -17.03
N HIS A 72 8.50 5.68 -17.06
CA HIS A 72 8.22 4.34 -16.52
C HIS A 72 7.90 4.36 -15.01
N ASN A 73 8.50 5.26 -14.24
CA ASN A 73 8.22 5.39 -12.81
C ASN A 73 6.98 6.25 -12.50
N ALA A 74 6.36 6.92 -13.50
CA ALA A 74 5.24 7.83 -13.27
C ALA A 74 3.88 7.10 -13.17
N VAL A 75 3.81 5.85 -13.63
CA VAL A 75 2.57 5.07 -13.57
C VAL A 75 2.32 4.54 -12.15
N HIS A 76 1.06 4.51 -11.72
CA HIS A 76 0.69 4.12 -10.36
C HIS A 76 1.11 2.67 -10.01
N ASN A 77 1.16 1.80 -11.00
CA ASN A 77 1.57 0.40 -10.84
C ASN A 77 3.10 0.19 -10.91
N ALA A 78 3.92 1.25 -10.93
CA ALA A 78 5.38 1.11 -11.00
C ALA A 78 5.92 0.24 -9.85
N ALA A 79 5.46 0.47 -8.61
CA ALA A 79 5.95 -0.27 -7.45
C ALA A 79 5.68 -1.78 -7.53
N VAL A 80 4.46 -2.18 -7.94
CA VAL A 80 4.15 -3.61 -8.12
C VAL A 80 4.88 -4.19 -9.32
N GLY A 81 5.10 -3.42 -10.39
CA GLY A 81 5.91 -3.85 -11.52
C GLY A 81 7.35 -4.18 -11.13
N TYR A 82 7.99 -3.31 -10.33
CA TYR A 82 9.33 -3.59 -9.78
C TYR A 82 9.34 -4.80 -8.86
N TRP A 83 8.33 -4.97 -8.01
CA TRP A 83 8.19 -6.17 -7.17
C TRP A 83 8.08 -7.44 -8.00
N SER A 84 7.18 -7.46 -8.99
CA SER A 84 6.93 -8.63 -9.83
C SER A 84 8.15 -9.05 -10.63
N ILE A 85 8.90 -8.10 -11.18
CA ILE A 85 10.14 -8.39 -11.91
C ILE A 85 11.21 -8.94 -10.96
N ALA A 86 11.40 -8.30 -9.81
CA ALA A 86 12.46 -8.68 -8.87
C ALA A 86 12.24 -10.07 -8.25
N GLU A 87 10.99 -10.40 -7.93
CA GLU A 87 10.62 -11.68 -7.30
C GLU A 87 10.12 -12.74 -8.29
N GLY A 88 10.09 -12.43 -9.58
CA GLY A 88 9.58 -13.33 -10.61
C GLY A 88 8.10 -13.68 -10.46
N VAL A 89 7.28 -12.77 -9.93
CA VAL A 89 5.83 -13.00 -9.71
C VAL A 89 5.13 -13.27 -11.03
N GLN A 90 4.52 -14.45 -11.15
CA GLN A 90 3.67 -14.87 -12.26
C GLN A 90 2.17 -14.80 -11.92
N ALA A 91 1.84 -14.74 -10.63
CA ALA A 91 0.48 -14.58 -10.14
C ALA A 91 -0.10 -13.19 -10.47
N ASN A 92 -1.42 -13.04 -10.29
CA ASN A 92 -2.11 -11.78 -10.54
C ASN A 92 -1.55 -10.64 -9.68
N THR A 93 -1.40 -9.45 -10.27
CA THR A 93 -1.01 -8.26 -9.52
C THR A 93 -1.90 -7.07 -9.84
N THR A 94 -2.39 -6.42 -8.79
CA THR A 94 -3.30 -5.27 -8.89
C THR A 94 -2.66 -4.05 -8.24
N SER A 95 -2.90 -2.87 -8.81
CA SER A 95 -2.63 -1.61 -8.11
C SER A 95 -3.93 -0.83 -7.94
N VAL A 96 -4.19 -0.39 -6.70
CA VAL A 96 -5.46 0.23 -6.31
C VAL A 96 -5.21 1.62 -5.74
N CYS A 97 -6.09 2.56 -6.11
CA CYS A 97 -6.15 3.89 -5.53
C CYS A 97 -7.60 4.21 -5.13
N ALA A 98 -7.78 4.68 -3.90
CA ALA A 98 -9.06 5.11 -3.36
C ALA A 98 -8.87 6.28 -2.37
N TRP A 99 -7.99 7.23 -2.69
CA TRP A 99 -7.63 8.36 -1.83
C TRP A 99 -7.19 7.87 -0.43
N ASP A 100 -7.64 8.52 0.65
CA ASP A 100 -7.38 8.10 2.03
C ASP A 100 -7.82 6.66 2.32
N ALA A 101 -8.74 6.09 1.53
CA ALA A 101 -9.21 4.72 1.69
C ALA A 101 -8.41 3.67 0.90
N SER A 102 -7.28 4.03 0.27
CA SER A 102 -6.48 3.09 -0.50
C SER A 102 -6.12 1.82 0.27
N PHE A 103 -5.76 1.92 1.56
CA PHE A 103 -5.51 0.72 2.39
C PHE A 103 -6.74 -0.19 2.50
N ALA A 104 -7.92 0.37 2.77
CA ALA A 104 -9.17 -0.39 2.89
C ALA A 104 -9.60 -1.00 1.55
N ALA A 105 -9.44 -0.27 0.45
CA ALA A 105 -9.71 -0.77 -0.89
C ALA A 105 -8.75 -1.91 -1.27
N GLY A 106 -7.47 -1.79 -0.93
CA GLY A 106 -6.50 -2.85 -1.09
C GLY A 106 -6.79 -4.10 -0.25
N LEU A 107 -7.27 -3.92 0.99
CA LEU A 107 -7.75 -5.03 1.83
C LEU A 107 -8.93 -5.76 1.19
N LEU A 108 -9.90 -5.03 0.63
CA LEU A 108 -11.06 -5.63 -0.04
C LEU A 108 -10.63 -6.39 -1.29
N GLU A 109 -9.76 -5.82 -2.12
CA GLU A 109 -9.22 -6.47 -3.32
C GLU A 109 -8.43 -7.75 -2.96
N ALA A 110 -7.55 -7.69 -1.94
CA ALA A 110 -6.81 -8.87 -1.50
C ALA A 110 -7.74 -9.95 -0.94
N ALA A 111 -8.75 -9.55 -0.15
CA ALA A 111 -9.74 -10.47 0.39
C ALA A 111 -10.64 -11.07 -0.70
N SER A 112 -11.00 -10.32 -1.74
CA SER A 112 -11.78 -10.85 -2.85
C SER A 112 -10.99 -11.86 -3.67
N GLN A 113 -9.69 -11.65 -3.90
CA GLN A 113 -8.87 -12.67 -4.54
C GLN A 113 -8.84 -13.97 -3.72
N ILE A 114 -8.65 -13.89 -2.41
CA ILE A 114 -8.64 -15.07 -1.54
C ILE A 114 -10.02 -15.75 -1.50
N ALA A 115 -11.08 -14.99 -1.27
CA ALA A 115 -12.41 -15.54 -1.00
C ALA A 115 -13.20 -15.92 -2.27
N ALA A 116 -13.06 -15.16 -3.36
CA ALA A 116 -13.80 -15.35 -4.59
C ALA A 116 -12.99 -16.11 -5.65
N ASP A 117 -11.71 -15.78 -5.83
CA ASP A 117 -10.85 -16.44 -6.83
C ASP A 117 -10.16 -17.70 -6.26
N GLY A 118 -10.24 -17.91 -4.95
CA GLY A 118 -9.76 -19.12 -4.28
C GLY A 118 -8.25 -19.22 -4.17
N VAL A 119 -7.51 -18.10 -4.26
CA VAL A 119 -6.06 -18.11 -4.03
C VAL A 119 -5.76 -18.36 -2.55
N ALA A 120 -4.73 -19.16 -2.27
CA ALA A 120 -4.42 -19.56 -0.89
C ALA A 120 -3.96 -18.38 -0.02
N GLU A 121 -3.24 -17.43 -0.63
CA GLU A 121 -2.70 -16.25 0.01
C GLU A 121 -2.56 -15.08 -0.97
N CYS A 122 -2.47 -13.87 -0.45
CA CYS A 122 -2.30 -12.62 -1.21
C CYS A 122 -1.46 -11.62 -0.39
N LEU A 123 -0.50 -10.98 -1.03
CA LEU A 123 0.30 -9.90 -0.45
C LEU A 123 -0.40 -8.56 -0.67
N LEU A 124 -0.79 -7.86 0.40
CA LEU A 124 -1.20 -6.47 0.34
C LEU A 124 -0.04 -5.57 0.77
N VAL A 125 0.25 -4.53 -0.01
CA VAL A 125 1.19 -3.47 0.33
C VAL A 125 0.49 -2.13 0.19
N ALA A 126 0.30 -1.40 1.30
CA ALA A 126 -0.14 -0.02 1.27
C ALA A 126 1.04 0.92 1.52
N TYR A 127 1.17 1.98 0.72
CA TYR A 127 2.32 2.87 0.81
C TYR A 127 2.00 4.26 0.27
N ASP A 128 2.56 5.28 0.89
CA ASP A 128 2.52 6.66 0.41
C ASP A 128 3.71 7.45 0.98
N GLU A 129 4.19 8.44 0.21
CA GLU A 129 5.21 9.40 0.66
C GLU A 129 4.79 10.85 0.40
N PRO A 130 5.34 11.83 1.15
CA PRO A 130 5.05 13.24 0.93
C PRO A 130 5.40 13.68 -0.48
N ALA A 131 4.47 14.41 -1.11
CA ALA A 131 4.70 15.03 -2.42
C ALA A 131 5.69 16.21 -2.31
N PRO A 132 6.31 16.66 -3.41
CA PRO A 132 7.00 17.94 -3.46
C PRO A 132 6.01 19.12 -3.49
N GLU A 133 6.50 20.33 -3.20
CA GLU A 133 5.72 21.54 -3.45
C GLU A 133 5.56 21.81 -4.95
N PRO A 134 4.39 22.30 -5.42
CA PRO A 134 3.27 22.87 -4.63
C PRO A 134 2.20 21.84 -4.17
N LEU A 135 2.35 20.56 -4.54
CA LEU A 135 1.35 19.53 -4.28
C LEU A 135 1.24 19.25 -2.76
N TYR A 136 2.37 19.27 -2.05
CA TYR A 136 2.41 19.13 -0.60
C TYR A 136 1.48 20.13 0.12
N SER A 137 1.51 21.40 -0.28
CA SER A 137 0.63 22.43 0.30
C SER A 137 -0.86 22.17 0.07
N GLN A 138 -1.23 21.44 -0.98
CA GLN A 138 -2.63 21.07 -1.24
C GLN A 138 -3.07 19.85 -0.44
N ARG A 139 -2.14 18.91 -0.20
CA ARG A 139 -2.39 17.72 0.59
C ARG A 139 -1.13 17.28 1.34
N PRO A 140 -0.95 17.74 2.59
CA PRO A 140 0.22 17.41 3.37
C PRO A 140 0.14 15.98 3.89
N LEU A 141 1.08 15.13 3.47
CA LEU A 141 1.39 13.87 4.15
C LEU A 141 2.65 14.07 5.00
N ALA A 142 2.60 13.74 6.29
CA ALA A 142 3.69 14.15 7.19
C ALA A 142 4.97 13.33 7.00
N ASN A 143 4.84 12.01 6.83
CA ASN A 143 5.97 11.09 6.75
C ASN A 143 5.71 9.99 5.71
N PRO A 144 6.76 9.46 5.06
CA PRO A 144 6.65 8.24 4.28
C PRO A 144 6.20 7.08 5.16
N CYS A 145 5.22 6.31 4.69
CA CYS A 145 4.70 5.14 5.39
C CYS A 145 4.48 4.01 4.40
N ALA A 146 4.81 2.79 4.81
CA ALA A 146 4.36 1.59 4.14
C ALA A 146 4.02 0.50 5.15
N VAL A 147 2.95 -0.23 4.85
CA VAL A 147 2.46 -1.38 5.61
C VAL A 147 2.25 -2.51 4.62
N ALA A 148 2.79 -3.69 4.93
CA ALA A 148 2.57 -4.88 4.13
C ALA A 148 1.98 -6.00 5.00
N LEU A 149 0.99 -6.71 4.44
CA LEU A 149 0.31 -7.84 5.06
C LEU A 149 0.30 -9.00 4.07
N ARG A 150 0.81 -10.15 4.50
CA ARG A 150 0.63 -11.41 3.80
C ARG A 150 -0.62 -12.08 4.38
N LEU A 151 -1.71 -12.05 3.61
CA LEU A 151 -3.02 -12.56 4.01
C LEU A 151 -3.20 -13.96 3.46
N ALA A 152 -3.77 -14.87 4.23
CA ALA A 152 -4.07 -16.23 3.79
C ALA A 152 -5.47 -16.65 4.22
N ALA A 153 -6.09 -17.55 3.45
CA ALA A 153 -7.34 -18.17 3.87
C ALA A 153 -7.13 -18.93 5.18
N GLY A 154 -7.97 -18.71 6.18
CA GLY A 154 -7.82 -19.38 7.46
C GLY A 154 -8.67 -18.81 8.57
N ARG A 155 -8.24 -19.07 9.81
CA ARG A 155 -8.87 -18.58 11.04
C ARG A 155 -7.93 -17.56 11.68
N GLY A 156 -8.49 -16.48 12.25
CA GLY A 156 -7.73 -15.50 13.03
C GLY A 156 -8.02 -14.05 12.67
N LEU A 157 -8.48 -13.79 11.45
CA LEU A 157 -8.98 -12.49 10.99
C LEU A 157 -10.26 -12.70 10.19
N SER A 158 -11.35 -12.04 10.58
CA SER A 158 -12.53 -11.91 9.73
C SER A 158 -12.59 -10.51 9.13
N LEU A 159 -13.06 -10.42 7.89
CA LEU A 159 -13.31 -9.18 7.17
C LEU A 159 -14.78 -9.17 6.74
N GLU A 160 -15.49 -8.12 7.11
CA GLU A 160 -16.86 -7.85 6.69
C GLU A 160 -16.92 -6.47 6.03
N TYR A 161 -17.55 -6.38 4.86
CA TYR A 161 -17.90 -5.10 4.26
C TYR A 161 -19.32 -4.71 4.67
N ALA A 162 -19.45 -3.57 5.35
CA ALA A 162 -20.74 -3.01 5.72
C ALA A 162 -21.10 -1.84 4.78
N PRO A 163 -22.12 -2.00 3.90
CA PRO A 163 -22.57 -0.93 3.03
C PRO A 163 -23.26 0.16 3.86
N ARG A 164 -22.67 1.36 3.82
CA ARG A 164 -22.86 2.49 4.75
C ARG A 164 -22.15 2.28 6.10
N PRO A 165 -21.31 3.25 6.54
CA PRO A 165 -20.69 3.19 7.85
C PRO A 165 -21.76 3.29 8.94
N ALA A 166 -21.89 2.23 9.74
CA ALA A 166 -22.80 2.19 10.87
C ALA A 166 -22.15 2.73 12.16
N GLU A 167 -20.82 2.77 12.20
CA GLU A 167 -20.03 3.19 13.36
C GLU A 167 -18.84 4.04 12.91
N ALA A 168 -18.23 4.77 13.85
CA ALA A 168 -17.05 5.57 13.57
C ALA A 168 -15.83 4.70 13.24
N GLU A 169 -14.92 5.27 12.45
CA GLU A 169 -13.60 4.67 12.23
C GLU A 169 -12.88 4.41 13.57
N THR A 170 -12.20 3.27 13.67
CA THR A 170 -11.41 2.96 14.85
C THR A 170 -10.17 3.85 14.90
N VAL A 171 -10.02 4.55 16.02
CA VAL A 171 -8.88 5.41 16.33
C VAL A 171 -7.88 4.69 17.24
N MET A 172 -6.66 5.21 17.31
CA MET A 172 -5.65 4.76 18.25
C MET A 172 -5.86 5.46 19.61
N ALA A 173 -5.74 4.69 20.70
CA ALA A 173 -5.80 5.24 22.06
C ALA A 173 -4.54 6.04 22.43
N ASP A 174 -3.39 5.64 21.88
CA ASP A 174 -2.14 6.39 22.01
C ASP A 174 -2.14 7.57 21.03
N ALA A 175 -1.91 8.78 21.55
CA ALA A 175 -2.00 10.02 20.78
C ALA A 175 -0.92 10.12 19.68
N ALA A 176 0.28 9.56 19.89
CA ALA A 176 1.33 9.56 18.88
C ALA A 176 1.00 8.60 17.73
N LEU A 177 0.46 7.42 18.05
CA LEU A 177 -0.04 6.49 17.05
C LEU A 177 -1.26 7.03 16.30
N GLU A 178 -2.14 7.79 16.96
CA GLU A 178 -3.27 8.43 16.29
C GLU A 178 -2.82 9.53 15.34
N ALA A 179 -1.85 10.35 15.75
CA ALA A 179 -1.24 11.35 14.88
C ALA A 179 -0.62 10.70 13.64
N LEU A 180 0.08 9.56 13.79
CA LEU A 180 0.60 8.79 12.67
C LEU A 180 -0.52 8.28 11.75
N ARG A 181 -1.57 7.66 12.33
CA ARG A 181 -2.73 7.12 11.60
C ARG A 181 -3.39 8.16 10.71
N CYS A 182 -3.54 9.39 11.22
CA CYS A 182 -4.14 10.51 10.51
C CYS A 182 -3.21 11.20 9.52
N SER A 183 -1.90 10.95 9.57
CA SER A 183 -0.91 11.67 8.77
C SER A 183 -0.58 11.04 7.42
N ASN A 184 -1.02 9.80 7.17
CA ASN A 184 -0.73 9.06 5.96
C ASN A 184 -1.81 7.98 5.70
N PRO A 185 -2.36 7.86 4.47
CA PRO A 185 -3.37 6.86 4.13
C PRO A 185 -2.97 5.41 4.43
N ALA A 186 -1.70 5.03 4.20
CA ALA A 186 -1.19 3.71 4.52
C ALA A 186 -1.18 3.43 6.04
N ALA A 187 -1.05 4.48 6.87
CA ALA A 187 -1.08 4.36 8.33
C ALA A 187 -2.49 4.12 8.90
N ARG A 188 -3.55 4.22 8.10
CA ARG A 188 -4.91 3.78 8.51
C ARG A 188 -4.97 2.28 8.84
N ALA A 189 -3.93 1.51 8.53
CA ALA A 189 -3.74 0.14 8.97
C ALA A 189 -3.47 -0.03 10.48
N LEU A 190 -3.05 1.03 11.19
CA LEU A 190 -2.59 0.93 12.59
C LEU A 190 -3.58 0.26 13.55
N PRO A 191 -4.90 0.54 13.52
CA PRO A 191 -5.86 -0.17 14.37
C PRO A 191 -5.89 -1.68 14.13
N LEU A 192 -5.78 -2.13 12.86
CA LEU A 192 -5.69 -3.55 12.53
C LEU A 192 -4.37 -4.14 13.06
N LEU A 193 -3.24 -3.46 12.83
CA LEU A 193 -1.94 -3.91 13.32
C LEU A 193 -1.92 -4.05 14.84
N ALA A 194 -2.57 -3.13 15.56
CA ALA A 194 -2.69 -3.20 17.01
C ALA A 194 -3.55 -4.38 17.47
N ALA A 195 -4.66 -4.68 16.78
CA ALA A 195 -5.48 -5.85 17.07
C ALA A 195 -4.71 -7.17 16.79
N LEU A 196 -3.99 -7.23 15.67
CA LEU A 196 -3.12 -8.37 15.31
C LEU A 196 -2.02 -8.59 16.35
N ALA A 197 -1.36 -7.53 16.81
CA ALA A 197 -0.31 -7.61 17.82
C ALA A 197 -0.81 -8.11 19.18
N ARG A 198 -2.08 -7.85 19.52
CA ARG A 198 -2.73 -8.35 20.75
C ARG A 198 -3.32 -9.75 20.57
N GLY A 199 -3.52 -10.21 19.33
CA GLY A 199 -4.24 -11.43 19.02
C GLY A 199 -5.76 -11.32 19.20
N GLU A 200 -6.27 -10.12 19.47
CA GLU A 200 -7.69 -9.84 19.68
C GLU A 200 -8.05 -8.39 19.34
N GLY A 201 -9.31 -8.16 18.97
CA GLY A 201 -9.88 -6.83 18.84
C GLY A 201 -10.63 -6.61 17.54
N ARG A 202 -11.13 -5.40 17.35
CA ARG A 202 -11.90 -5.01 16.16
C ARG A 202 -11.37 -3.69 15.62
N ALA A 203 -11.19 -3.62 14.30
CA ALA A 203 -10.83 -2.40 13.59
C ALA A 203 -11.90 -2.09 12.53
N ARG A 204 -12.35 -0.84 12.47
CA ARG A 204 -13.26 -0.33 11.46
C ARG A 204 -12.53 0.71 10.65
N ILE A 205 -12.50 0.53 9.33
CA ILE A 205 -11.79 1.42 8.41
C ILE A 205 -12.78 1.85 7.35
N VAL A 206 -13.04 3.16 7.26
CA VAL A 206 -14.01 3.73 6.32
C VAL A 206 -13.46 3.65 4.89
N CYS A 207 -14.31 3.27 3.93
CA CYS A 207 -13.98 3.23 2.51
C CYS A 207 -15.13 3.79 1.65
N PRO A 208 -14.91 4.14 0.37
CA PRO A 208 -15.98 4.59 -0.51
C PRO A 208 -17.14 3.58 -0.51
N GLY A 209 -18.36 4.06 -0.25
CA GLY A 209 -19.55 3.23 -0.21
C GLY A 209 -19.83 2.50 1.11
N GLY A 210 -18.92 2.52 2.10
CA GLY A 210 -19.14 1.80 3.35
C GLY A 210 -17.98 1.80 4.34
N GLN A 211 -17.82 0.69 5.04
CA GLN A 211 -16.70 0.46 5.95
C GLN A 211 -16.27 -1.00 5.91
N VAL A 212 -14.96 -1.22 6.05
CA VAL A 212 -14.38 -2.52 6.27
C VAL A 212 -14.31 -2.75 7.79
N VAL A 213 -14.93 -3.82 8.25
CA VAL A 213 -14.91 -4.26 9.64
C VAL A 213 -14.01 -5.48 9.74
N LEU A 214 -12.98 -5.37 10.55
CA LEU A 214 -11.99 -6.41 10.78
C LEU A 214 -12.09 -6.88 12.21
N ALA A 215 -12.19 -8.19 12.45
CA ALA A 215 -12.09 -8.75 13.80
C ALA A 215 -10.93 -9.75 13.87
N VAL A 216 -10.04 -9.53 14.83
CA VAL A 216 -8.92 -10.40 15.17
C VAL A 216 -9.31 -11.17 16.43
N GLY A 217 -9.02 -12.46 16.48
CA GLY A 217 -9.31 -13.28 17.65
C GLY A 217 -10.82 -13.53 17.80
N GLY A 218 -11.25 -14.67 17.29
CA GLY A 218 -12.63 -15.16 17.34
C GLY A 218 -12.71 -16.50 16.63
N ARG A 219 -13.39 -17.47 17.25
CA ARG A 219 -13.80 -18.71 16.56
C ARG A 219 -15.10 -18.48 15.83
#